data_AF-A0A938LL93-F1
#
_entry.id   AF-A0A938LL93-F1
#
_cell.length_a   1.000
_cell.length_b   1.000
_cell.length_c   1.000
_cell.angle_alpha   90.00
_cell.angle_beta   90.00
_cell.angle_gamma   90.00
#
_symmetry.space_group_name_H-M   'P 1'
#
loop_
_entity.id
_entity.type
_entity.pdbx_description
1 polymer ?
#
loop_
_entity_poly.entity_id
_entity_poly.type
_entity_poly.pdbx_seq_one_letter_code
_entity_poly.pdbx_strand_id
1 'polypeptide(L)'
;MALKFAVKQWFFSEKIVRAMVDQKTGRALAAAGQWIRNAAKWSMAERANTDLHSPPGTPPYAHPKTGKALKKHIYYHYSPALRTVVVGPVPLGYVGDVPRIHEFGFTGTRRLRNRRRRIRKLGGVGEIRLVTTAKIVMADSPTGRDAVALQDTSTKAVYAHLRTPAQVRRSNELNEALYGPLWMLKPVNFPPRPYMRPALASAKPMLPKFWATSVAAPAAA
;
A
#
# COMPACT_ATOMS: atom_id res chain seq x y z
N MET A 1 -16.66 -4.52 -2.30
CA MET A 1 -16.51 -5.88 -1.74
C MET A 1 -15.18 -6.45 -2.25
N ALA A 2 -14.17 -6.61 -1.39
CA ALA A 2 -12.87 -7.14 -1.81
C ALA A 2 -12.93 -8.68 -1.81
N LEU A 3 -12.66 -9.31 -2.95
CA LEU A 3 -12.48 -10.76 -3.04
C LEU A 3 -11.29 -11.16 -2.16
N LYS A 4 -11.57 -11.67 -0.95
CA LYS A 4 -10.57 -12.39 -0.16
C LYS A 4 -10.33 -13.72 -0.88
N PHE A 5 -9.22 -13.81 -1.61
CA PHE A 5 -8.78 -15.04 -2.27
C PHE A 5 -8.43 -16.10 -1.19
N ALA A 6 -9.43 -16.78 -0.62
CA ALA A 6 -9.25 -18.06 0.09
C ALA A 6 -9.10 -19.21 -0.94
N VAL A 7 -8.33 -18.96 -1.99
CA VAL A 7 -8.26 -19.75 -3.23
C VAL A 7 -7.08 -20.70 -3.09
N LYS A 8 -7.16 -21.65 -2.16
CA LYS A 8 -6.27 -22.82 -2.24
C LYS A 8 -6.88 -23.93 -3.10
N GLN A 9 -8.21 -23.99 -3.20
CA GLN A 9 -8.93 -25.15 -3.75
C GLN A 9 -9.55 -24.92 -5.15
N TRP A 10 -9.48 -23.70 -5.69
CA TRP A 10 -10.21 -23.33 -6.93
C TRP A 10 -9.31 -23.07 -8.14
N PHE A 11 -8.04 -23.46 -8.07
CA PHE A 11 -7.16 -23.41 -9.26
C PHE A 11 -7.56 -24.49 -10.27
N PHE A 12 -7.37 -24.22 -11.56
CA PHE A 12 -7.69 -25.19 -12.63
C PHE A 12 -6.86 -26.48 -12.58
N SER A 13 -5.78 -26.51 -11.78
CA SER A 13 -5.00 -27.71 -11.48
C SER A 13 -5.64 -28.61 -10.41
N GLU A 14 -6.58 -28.10 -9.62
CA GLU A 14 -7.17 -28.82 -8.49
C GLU A 14 -8.15 -29.91 -8.94
N LYS A 15 -8.15 -31.05 -8.23
CA LYS A 15 -9.03 -32.18 -8.52
C LYS A 15 -10.51 -31.78 -8.46
N ILE A 16 -10.87 -30.94 -7.50
CA ILE A 16 -12.25 -30.45 -7.30
C ILE A 16 -12.74 -29.69 -8.54
N VAL A 17 -11.91 -28.80 -9.10
CA VAL A 17 -12.28 -28.02 -10.29
C VAL A 17 -12.41 -28.93 -11.52
N ARG A 18 -11.50 -29.90 -11.68
CA ARG A 18 -11.55 -30.87 -12.78
C ARG A 18 -12.77 -31.80 -12.73
N ALA A 19 -13.30 -32.06 -11.54
CA ALA A 19 -14.54 -32.83 -11.36
C ALA A 19 -15.80 -32.01 -11.64
N MET A 20 -15.76 -30.68 -11.44
CA MET A 20 -16.91 -29.79 -11.60
C MET A 20 -17.11 -29.24 -13.01
N VAL A 21 -16.06 -29.19 -13.82
CA VAL A 21 -16.08 -28.55 -15.14
C VAL A 21 -15.57 -29.53 -16.19
N ASP A 22 -16.27 -29.60 -17.32
CA ASP A 22 -15.81 -30.37 -18.48
C ASP A 22 -14.37 -30.00 -18.86
N GLN A 23 -13.59 -30.97 -19.33
CA GLN A 23 -12.18 -30.76 -19.64
C GLN A 23 -11.97 -29.65 -20.68
N LYS A 24 -12.82 -29.57 -21.72
CA LYS A 24 -12.71 -28.55 -22.77
C LYS A 24 -13.07 -27.17 -22.23
N THR A 25 -14.14 -27.08 -21.45
CA THR A 25 -14.54 -25.83 -20.80
C THR A 25 -13.49 -25.34 -19.80
N GLY A 26 -12.95 -26.24 -18.98
CA GLY A 26 -11.90 -25.93 -18.03
C GLY A 26 -10.64 -25.39 -18.70
N ARG A 27 -10.21 -26.01 -19.82
CA ARG A 27 -9.09 -25.53 -20.64
C ARG A 27 -9.36 -24.14 -21.24
N ALA A 28 -10.55 -23.91 -21.80
CA ALA A 28 -10.91 -22.62 -22.37
C ALA A 28 -10.93 -21.50 -21.33
N LEU A 29 -11.49 -21.76 -20.15
CA LEU A 29 -11.51 -20.80 -19.03
C LEU A 29 -10.10 -20.52 -18.48
N ALA A 30 -9.26 -21.55 -18.36
CA ALA A 30 -7.87 -21.39 -17.94
C ALA A 30 -7.06 -20.56 -18.95
N ALA A 31 -7.23 -20.80 -20.26
CA ALA A 31 -6.58 -20.04 -21.32
C ALA A 31 -7.02 -18.57 -21.30
N ALA A 32 -8.32 -18.31 -21.16
CA ALA A 32 -8.86 -16.95 -21.01
C ALA A 32 -8.26 -16.24 -19.78
N GLY A 33 -8.24 -16.91 -18.63
CA GLY A 33 -7.65 -16.38 -17.39
C GLY A 33 -6.15 -16.08 -17.52
N GLN A 34 -5.41 -16.98 -18.15
CA GLN A 34 -3.99 -16.81 -18.45
C GLN A 34 -3.75 -15.61 -19.37
N TRP A 35 -4.56 -15.46 -20.41
CA TRP A 35 -4.44 -14.35 -21.36
C TRP A 35 -4.67 -12.99 -20.68
N ILE A 36 -5.75 -12.86 -19.90
CA ILE A 36 -6.06 -11.62 -19.15
C ILE A 36 -4.94 -11.31 -18.15
N ARG A 37 -4.44 -12.31 -17.42
CA ARG A 37 -3.31 -12.16 -16.50
C ARG A 37 -2.06 -11.65 -17.22
N ASN A 38 -1.76 -12.19 -18.40
CA ASN A 38 -0.60 -11.79 -19.18
C ASN A 38 -0.75 -10.38 -19.75
N ALA A 39 -1.94 -10.02 -20.25
CA ALA A 39 -2.23 -8.66 -20.70
C ALA A 39 -1.99 -7.63 -19.57
N ALA A 40 -2.42 -7.93 -18.34
CA ALA A 40 -2.15 -7.08 -17.18
C ALA A 40 -0.65 -6.98 -16.88
N LYS A 41 0.09 -8.10 -16.93
CA LYS A 41 1.56 -8.09 -16.74
C LYS A 41 2.29 -7.30 -17.82
N TRP A 42 1.86 -7.40 -19.07
CA TRP A 42 2.46 -6.67 -20.19
C TRP A 42 2.18 -5.18 -20.13
N SER A 43 1.01 -4.77 -19.63
CA SER A 43 0.70 -3.35 -19.43
C SER A 43 1.61 -2.67 -18.40
N MET A 44 2.23 -3.44 -17.50
CA MET A 44 3.17 -2.94 -16.49
C MET A 44 4.60 -2.88 -17.07
N ALA A 45 4.91 -1.78 -17.76
CA ALA A 45 6.22 -1.54 -18.33
C ALA A 45 7.33 -1.55 -17.26
N GLU A 46 8.49 -2.14 -17.58
CA GLU A 46 9.61 -2.21 -16.64
C GLU A 46 10.43 -0.92 -16.67
N ARG A 47 10.76 -0.39 -15.48
CA ARG A 47 11.56 0.84 -15.32
C ARG A 47 12.65 0.63 -14.28
N ALA A 48 13.91 0.81 -14.68
CA ALA A 48 15.07 0.64 -13.81
C ALA A 48 15.10 1.68 -12.68
N ASN A 49 14.80 2.94 -13.01
CA ASN A 49 14.67 4.00 -12.01
C ASN A 49 13.48 3.71 -11.08
N THR A 50 13.74 3.57 -9.79
CA THR A 50 12.72 3.25 -8.76
C THR A 50 11.91 4.47 -8.34
N ASP A 51 12.44 5.67 -8.54
CA ASP A 51 11.75 6.93 -8.20
C ASP A 51 10.79 7.37 -9.31
N LEU A 52 10.90 6.77 -10.50
CA LEU A 52 9.99 7.04 -11.60
C LEU A 52 8.64 6.35 -11.36
N HIS A 53 7.57 7.11 -11.32
CA HIS A 53 6.22 6.57 -11.16
C HIS A 53 5.40 6.79 -12.44
N SER A 54 4.45 5.91 -12.73
CA SER A 54 3.55 6.12 -13.87
C SER A 54 2.65 7.35 -13.60
N PRO A 55 1.98 7.91 -14.62
CA PRO A 55 0.92 8.89 -14.39
C PRO A 55 -0.38 8.24 -13.86
N PRO A 56 -1.23 8.97 -13.11
CA PRO A 56 -2.56 8.50 -12.71
C PRO A 56 -3.37 7.97 -13.90
N GLY A 57 -4.21 6.94 -13.67
CA GLY A 57 -5.02 6.32 -14.72
C GLY A 57 -4.28 5.35 -15.64
N THR A 58 -2.94 5.36 -15.64
CA THR A 58 -2.13 4.37 -16.37
C THR A 58 -1.66 3.23 -15.46
N PRO A 59 -1.38 2.03 -16.03
CA PRO A 59 -0.84 0.91 -15.28
C PRO A 59 0.44 1.28 -14.50
N PRO A 60 0.70 0.65 -13.36
CA PRO A 60 1.92 0.89 -12.59
C PRO A 60 3.15 0.37 -13.35
N TYR A 61 4.27 1.07 -13.20
CA TYR A 61 5.56 0.55 -13.66
C TYR A 61 6.03 -0.61 -12.77
N ALA A 62 6.73 -1.56 -13.39
CA ALA A 62 7.37 -2.64 -12.69
C ALA A 62 8.86 -2.33 -12.48
N HIS A 63 9.23 -2.05 -11.23
CA HIS A 63 10.61 -1.88 -10.83
C HIS A 63 11.30 -3.23 -10.54
N PRO A 64 12.61 -3.37 -10.80
CA PRO A 64 13.33 -4.64 -10.64
C PRO A 64 13.26 -5.22 -9.22
N LYS A 65 13.27 -4.36 -8.18
CA LYS A 65 13.27 -4.76 -6.77
C LYS A 65 11.87 -4.96 -6.20
N THR A 66 10.93 -4.06 -6.50
CA THR A 66 9.58 -4.03 -5.89
C THR A 66 8.45 -4.37 -6.86
N GLY A 67 8.55 -3.95 -8.12
CA GLY A 67 7.49 -4.13 -9.11
C GLY A 67 7.34 -5.56 -9.65
N LYS A 68 8.40 -6.39 -9.60
CA LYS A 68 8.28 -7.84 -9.86
C LYS A 68 7.29 -8.51 -8.90
N ALA A 69 7.12 -7.98 -7.69
CA ALA A 69 6.17 -8.52 -6.72
C ALA A 69 4.73 -8.32 -7.21
N LEU A 70 4.38 -7.14 -7.73
CA LEU A 70 3.03 -6.86 -8.24
C LEU A 70 2.64 -7.78 -9.40
N LYS A 71 3.52 -7.94 -10.41
CA LYS A 71 3.30 -8.87 -11.53
C LYS A 71 3.08 -10.32 -11.07
N LYS A 72 3.75 -10.75 -10.00
CA LYS A 72 3.65 -12.13 -9.47
C LYS A 72 2.30 -12.40 -8.80
N HIS A 73 1.67 -11.38 -8.22
CA HIS A 73 0.47 -11.53 -7.40
C HIS A 73 -0.85 -11.34 -8.16
N ILE A 74 -0.81 -11.39 -9.49
CA ILE A 74 -2.02 -11.49 -10.31
C ILE A 74 -2.30 -12.99 -10.50
N TYR A 75 -3.45 -13.44 -10.02
CA TYR A 75 -3.89 -14.84 -10.11
C TYR A 75 -5.21 -14.94 -10.86
N TYR A 76 -5.51 -16.15 -11.32
CA TYR A 76 -6.82 -16.49 -11.87
C TYR A 76 -7.28 -17.83 -11.29
N HIS A 77 -8.58 -17.99 -11.13
CA HIS A 77 -9.19 -19.21 -10.61
C HIS A 77 -10.59 -19.40 -11.17
N TYR A 78 -11.11 -20.62 -11.03
CA TYR A 78 -12.50 -20.90 -11.33
C TYR A 78 -13.40 -20.40 -10.18
N SER A 79 -14.50 -19.74 -10.51
CA SER A 79 -15.54 -19.36 -9.54
C SER A 79 -16.77 -20.24 -9.77
N PRO A 80 -17.08 -21.18 -8.86
CA PRO A 80 -18.26 -22.03 -8.99
C PRO A 80 -19.57 -21.25 -8.98
N ALA A 81 -19.65 -20.19 -8.18
CA ALA A 81 -20.85 -19.35 -8.06
C ALA A 81 -21.20 -18.64 -9.38
N LEU A 82 -20.19 -18.21 -10.12
CA LEU A 82 -20.37 -17.50 -11.41
C LEU A 82 -20.14 -18.42 -12.62
N ARG A 83 -19.76 -19.68 -12.39
CA ARG A 83 -19.33 -20.65 -13.41
C ARG A 83 -18.35 -20.08 -14.43
N THR A 84 -17.44 -19.22 -13.99
CA THR A 84 -16.51 -18.48 -14.87
C THR A 84 -15.13 -18.34 -14.24
N VAL A 85 -14.18 -17.81 -15.01
CA VAL A 85 -12.84 -17.47 -14.52
C VAL A 85 -12.84 -16.07 -13.90
N VAL A 86 -12.32 -15.97 -12.69
CA VAL A 86 -12.06 -14.68 -12.03
C VAL A 86 -10.56 -14.43 -12.05
N VAL A 87 -10.17 -13.25 -12.53
CA VAL A 87 -8.77 -12.83 -12.62
C VAL A 87 -8.59 -11.55 -11.81
N GLY A 88 -7.55 -11.49 -10.99
CA GLY A 88 -7.33 -10.29 -10.21
C GLY A 88 -6.05 -10.34 -9.37
N PRO A 89 -5.70 -9.18 -8.81
CA PRO A 89 -4.61 -9.09 -7.88
C PRO A 89 -4.98 -9.67 -6.51
N VAL A 90 -4.01 -10.30 -5.87
CA VAL A 90 -4.09 -10.81 -4.51
C VAL A 90 -3.13 -10.01 -3.62
N PRO A 91 -3.48 -9.72 -2.36
CA PRO A 91 -2.60 -8.98 -1.45
C PRO A 91 -1.19 -9.56 -1.39
N LEU A 92 -0.22 -8.65 -1.36
CA LEU A 92 1.21 -8.94 -1.31
C LEU A 92 1.61 -9.21 0.15
N GLY A 93 1.53 -10.45 0.65
CA GLY A 93 2.02 -10.87 1.99
C GLY A 93 2.28 -9.75 3.01
N TYR A 94 3.56 -9.46 3.28
CA TYR A 94 4.02 -8.42 4.22
C TYR A 94 3.81 -6.97 3.75
N VAL A 95 3.54 -6.74 2.46
CA VAL A 95 3.32 -5.43 1.83
C VAL A 95 1.84 -5.02 1.86
N GLY A 96 0.93 -5.97 2.14
CA GLY A 96 -0.50 -5.72 2.29
C GLY A 96 -1.23 -5.47 0.96
N ASP A 97 -2.12 -4.48 0.97
CA ASP A 97 -3.15 -4.26 -0.05
C ASP A 97 -2.72 -3.40 -1.25
N VAL A 98 -1.40 -3.29 -1.48
CA VAL A 98 -0.81 -2.49 -2.57
C VAL A 98 -1.43 -2.76 -3.94
N PRO A 99 -1.69 -4.01 -4.35
CA PRO A 99 -2.27 -4.27 -5.67
C PRO A 99 -3.68 -3.69 -5.83
N ARG A 100 -4.49 -3.71 -4.77
CA ARG A 100 -5.83 -3.10 -4.74
C ARG A 100 -5.74 -1.58 -4.75
N ILE A 101 -4.81 -1.01 -3.98
CA ILE A 101 -4.54 0.44 -3.96
C ILE A 101 -4.17 0.93 -5.35
N HIS A 102 -3.40 0.16 -6.12
CA HIS A 102 -3.15 0.47 -7.53
C HIS A 102 -4.42 0.42 -8.37
N GLU A 103 -5.26 -0.62 -8.27
CA GLU A 103 -6.44 -0.73 -9.15
C GLU A 103 -7.50 0.36 -8.86
N PHE A 104 -7.78 0.64 -7.59
CA PHE A 104 -8.90 1.49 -7.18
C PHE A 104 -8.49 2.84 -6.56
N GLY A 105 -7.21 3.05 -6.29
CA GLY A 105 -6.74 4.18 -5.50
C GLY A 105 -6.94 3.98 -3.99
N PHE A 106 -6.50 4.97 -3.23
CA PHE A 106 -6.71 5.04 -1.79
C PHE A 106 -6.65 6.49 -1.31
N THR A 107 -7.69 6.92 -0.60
CA THR A 107 -7.70 8.19 0.13
C THR A 107 -7.94 7.87 1.59
N GLY A 108 -7.03 8.32 2.46
CA GLY A 108 -7.16 8.08 3.89
C GLY A 108 -5.93 8.53 4.65
N THR A 109 -5.74 7.99 5.85
CA THR A 109 -4.57 8.28 6.68
C THR A 109 -3.64 7.09 6.73
N ARG A 110 -2.35 7.34 6.52
CA ARG A 110 -1.28 6.36 6.71
C ARG A 110 -0.61 6.60 8.04
N ARG A 111 -0.55 5.55 8.86
CA ARG A 111 0.22 5.54 10.10
C ARG A 111 1.71 5.49 9.78
N LEU A 112 2.43 6.55 10.11
CA LEU A 112 3.87 6.67 9.93
C LEU A 112 4.56 6.73 11.29
N ARG A 113 5.66 5.98 11.44
CA ARG A 113 6.50 6.10 12.62
C ARG A 113 7.23 7.44 12.59
N ASN A 114 7.09 8.21 13.66
CA ASN A 114 7.86 9.43 13.86
C ASN A 114 9.34 9.06 14.09
N ARG A 115 10.20 9.39 13.12
CA ARG A 115 11.64 9.10 13.18
C ARG A 115 12.37 9.93 14.24
N ARG A 116 11.82 11.09 14.62
CA ARG A 116 12.39 11.95 15.67
C ARG A 116 12.05 11.43 17.07
N ARG A 117 10.95 10.69 17.23
CA ARG A 117 10.57 10.09 18.51
C ARG A 117 11.36 8.81 18.78
N ARG A 118 11.91 8.70 19.99
CA ARG A 118 12.57 7.48 20.49
C ARG A 118 11.92 7.06 21.80
N ILE A 119 11.65 5.76 21.94
CA ILE A 119 11.19 5.22 23.22
C ILE A 119 12.42 5.05 24.11
N ARG A 120 12.45 5.80 25.21
CA ARG A 120 13.51 5.75 26.22
C ARG A 120 13.29 4.55 27.14
N LYS A 121 14.38 3.96 27.63
CA LYS A 121 14.40 2.77 28.49
C LYS A 121 15.31 2.98 29.69
N LEU A 122 15.14 2.16 30.72
CA LEU A 122 15.99 2.15 31.91
C LEU A 122 17.46 1.94 31.52
N GLY A 123 18.37 2.65 32.17
CA GLY A 123 19.81 2.64 31.87
C GLY A 123 20.22 3.51 30.67
N GLY A 124 19.27 3.98 29.86
CA GLY A 124 19.54 4.89 28.73
C GLY A 124 19.75 6.35 29.15
N VAL A 125 20.02 7.21 28.17
CA VAL A 125 20.02 8.67 28.34
C VAL A 125 18.74 9.25 27.73
N GLY A 126 18.12 10.23 28.39
CA GLY A 126 16.90 10.86 27.91
C GLY A 126 16.64 12.25 28.49
N GLU A 127 15.66 12.93 27.91
CA GLU A 127 15.20 14.26 28.32
C GLU A 127 14.63 14.20 29.75
N ILE A 128 15.04 15.10 30.64
CA ILE A 128 14.53 15.17 32.02
C ILE A 128 13.81 16.49 32.28
N ARG A 129 14.26 17.56 31.62
CA ARG A 129 13.73 18.90 31.79
C ARG A 129 13.73 19.63 30.45
N LEU A 130 12.71 20.46 30.23
CA LEU A 130 12.70 21.46 29.17
C LEU A 130 13.07 22.81 29.77
N VAL A 131 14.00 23.50 29.14
CA VAL A 131 14.45 24.84 29.52
C VAL A 131 14.08 25.75 28.38
N THR A 132 13.18 26.69 28.65
CA THR A 132 12.72 27.68 27.68
C THR A 132 13.55 28.94 27.87
N THR A 133 14.26 29.35 26.84
CA THR A 133 15.00 30.61 26.80
C THR A 133 14.27 31.55 25.86
N ALA A 134 13.83 32.69 26.37
CA ALA A 134 13.30 33.77 25.55
C ALA A 134 14.42 34.78 25.27
N LYS A 135 14.59 35.16 24.00
CA LYS A 135 15.31 36.37 23.64
C LYS A 135 14.35 37.55 23.76
N ILE A 136 14.65 38.44 24.70
CA ILE A 136 14.06 39.76 24.81
C ILE A 136 14.82 40.68 23.85
N VAL A 137 14.09 41.35 22.96
CA VAL A 137 14.66 42.38 22.08
C VAL A 137 13.94 43.70 22.36
N MET A 138 14.70 44.79 22.40
CA MET A 138 14.13 46.13 22.51
C MET A 138 13.41 46.44 21.21
N ALA A 139 12.12 46.72 21.27
CA ALA A 139 11.37 47.19 20.11
C ALA A 139 11.43 48.73 20.05
N ASP A 140 11.63 49.29 18.86
CA ASP A 140 11.51 50.73 18.63
C ASP A 140 10.07 51.15 18.91
N SER A 141 9.86 51.82 20.04
CA SER A 141 8.55 52.26 20.50
C SER A 141 8.35 53.73 20.11
N PRO A 142 7.35 54.09 19.29
CA PRO A 142 7.12 55.48 18.87
C PRO A 142 6.79 56.43 20.04
N THR A 143 6.44 55.89 21.21
CA THR A 143 5.97 56.63 22.39
C THR A 143 6.99 56.70 23.53
N GLY A 144 8.27 56.37 23.28
CA GLY A 144 9.35 56.57 24.26
C GLY A 144 9.24 55.70 25.53
N ARG A 145 8.41 54.65 25.51
CA ARG A 145 8.35 53.63 26.56
C ARG A 145 8.94 52.34 26.01
N ASP A 146 9.99 51.84 26.65
CA ASP A 146 10.70 50.60 26.33
C ASP A 146 9.73 49.42 26.18
N ALA A 147 9.28 49.17 24.95
CA ALA A 147 8.44 48.03 24.64
C ALA A 147 9.36 46.82 24.42
N VAL A 148 9.35 45.89 25.37
CA VAL A 148 10.05 44.60 25.23
C VAL A 148 9.21 43.68 24.35
N ALA A 149 9.71 43.35 23.15
CA ALA A 149 9.10 42.34 22.30
C ALA A 149 9.76 40.97 22.52
N LEU A 150 8.93 39.94 22.74
CA LEU A 150 9.38 38.55 22.82
C LEU A 150 9.58 38.02 21.39
N GLN A 151 10.81 38.05 20.89
CA GLN A 151 11.06 37.78 19.46
C GLN A 151 11.28 36.28 19.17
N ASP A 152 11.97 35.56 20.07
CA ASP A 152 12.32 34.15 19.87
C ASP A 152 12.30 33.36 21.18
N THR A 153 11.41 32.37 21.27
CA THR A 153 11.34 31.44 22.40
C THR A 153 11.90 30.08 21.99
N SER A 154 13.09 29.73 22.47
CA SER A 154 13.75 28.45 22.18
C SER A 154 13.61 27.51 23.37
N THR A 155 12.91 26.39 23.17
CA THR A 155 12.82 25.33 24.20
C THR A 155 13.91 24.29 23.95
N LYS A 156 14.82 24.12 24.91
CA LYS A 156 15.92 23.14 24.87
C LYS A 156 15.67 22.00 25.87
N ALA A 157 16.00 20.78 25.50
CA ALA A 157 15.92 19.63 26.40
C ALA A 157 17.24 19.43 27.16
N VAL A 158 17.16 19.24 28.47
CA VAL A 158 18.28 18.78 29.30
C VAL A 158 18.22 17.26 29.41
N TYR A 159 19.36 16.62 29.18
CA TYR A 159 19.48 15.16 29.18
C TYR A 159 20.19 14.64 30.42
N ALA A 160 19.79 13.46 30.92
CA ALA A 160 20.61 12.69 31.85
C ALA A 160 20.34 11.18 31.75
N HIS A 161 21.09 10.39 32.51
CA HIS A 161 20.90 8.95 32.61
C HIS A 161 19.62 8.59 33.37
N LEU A 162 18.83 7.68 32.80
CA LEU A 162 17.54 7.25 33.30
C LEU A 162 17.72 6.03 34.22
N ARG A 163 17.87 6.31 35.51
CA ARG A 163 18.13 5.30 36.55
C ARG A 163 16.86 4.74 37.16
N THR A 164 15.75 5.47 37.08
CA THR A 164 14.47 5.06 37.67
C THR A 164 13.36 4.94 36.61
N PRO A 165 12.35 4.09 36.83
CA PRO A 165 11.17 4.02 35.95
C PRO A 165 10.43 5.35 35.83
N ALA A 166 10.41 6.16 36.90
CA ALA A 166 9.81 7.50 36.88
C ALA A 166 10.54 8.44 35.92
N GLN A 167 11.88 8.41 35.90
CA GLN A 167 12.68 9.18 34.94
C GLN A 167 12.41 8.72 33.50
N VAL A 168 12.25 7.42 33.27
CA VAL A 168 11.90 6.88 31.93
C VAL A 168 10.53 7.38 31.47
N ARG A 169 9.51 7.34 32.33
CA ARG A 169 8.17 7.88 32.01
C ARG A 169 8.23 9.37 31.68
N ARG A 170 8.83 10.16 32.57
CA ARG A 170 9.03 11.60 32.38
C ARG A 170 9.75 11.91 31.08
N SER A 171 10.79 11.15 30.76
CA SER A 171 11.55 11.33 29.54
C SER A 171 10.75 11.02 28.28
N ASN A 172 9.94 9.96 28.31
CA ASN A 172 9.04 9.65 27.20
C ASN A 172 7.94 10.70 27.03
N GLU A 173 7.39 11.24 28.12
CA GLU A 173 6.43 12.35 28.09
C GLU A 173 7.04 13.63 27.49
N LEU A 174 8.24 14.02 27.93
CA LEU A 174 8.93 15.19 27.39
C LEU A 174 9.32 15.02 25.93
N ASN A 175 9.75 13.82 25.53
CA ASN A 175 10.04 13.51 24.13
C ASN A 175 8.77 13.59 23.27
N GLU A 176 7.63 13.13 23.78
CA GLU A 176 6.32 13.25 23.12
C GLU A 176 5.83 14.69 23.05
N ALA A 177 6.07 15.51 24.08
CA ALA A 177 5.77 16.94 24.05
C ALA A 177 6.63 17.70 23.02
N LEU A 178 7.92 17.34 22.89
CA LEU A 178 8.84 18.00 21.95
C LEU A 178 8.63 17.58 20.49
N TYR A 179 8.40 16.29 20.24
CA TYR A 179 8.41 15.72 18.89
C TYR A 179 7.06 15.20 18.44
N GLY A 180 6.06 15.18 19.30
CA GLY A 180 4.73 14.65 19.06
C GLY A 180 4.62 13.12 19.24
N PRO A 181 3.49 12.53 18.82
CA PRO A 181 3.23 11.11 18.99
C PRO A 181 4.17 10.23 18.16
N LEU A 182 4.31 8.96 18.57
CA LEU A 182 5.18 7.96 17.93
C LEU A 182 4.65 7.57 16.57
N TRP A 183 3.34 7.66 16.44
CA TRP A 183 2.60 7.32 15.26
C TRP A 183 1.89 8.58 14.81
N MET A 184 2.32 9.11 13.68
CA MET A 184 1.67 10.24 13.04
C MET A 184 0.70 9.71 11.99
N LEU A 185 -0.50 10.25 11.97
CA LEU A 185 -1.46 10.00 10.91
C LEU A 185 -1.21 11.03 9.80
N LYS A 186 -0.63 10.59 8.68
CA LYS A 186 -0.42 11.46 7.52
C LYS A 186 -1.54 11.22 6.51
N PRO A 187 -2.27 12.25 6.05
CA PRO A 187 -3.21 12.09 4.95
C PRO A 187 -2.42 11.66 3.70
N VAL A 188 -2.94 10.64 3.02
CA VAL A 188 -2.38 10.12 1.77
C VAL A 188 -3.50 10.05 0.77
N ASN A 189 -3.25 10.64 -0.40
CA ASN A 189 -4.06 10.45 -1.58
C ASN A 189 -3.23 9.67 -2.60
N PHE A 190 -3.69 8.47 -2.93
CA PHE A 190 -3.12 7.61 -3.95
C PHE A 190 -4.12 7.47 -5.10
N PRO A 191 -3.93 8.16 -6.23
CA PRO A 191 -4.85 8.06 -7.34
C PRO A 191 -4.80 6.67 -7.98
N PRO A 192 -5.91 6.20 -8.58
CA PRO A 192 -5.96 4.89 -9.22
C PRO A 192 -5.01 4.79 -10.42
N ARG A 193 -4.46 3.59 -10.59
CA ARG A 193 -3.51 3.16 -11.63
C ARG A 193 -3.99 1.80 -12.15
N PRO A 194 -5.17 1.75 -12.79
CA PRO A 194 -5.83 0.51 -13.14
C PRO A 194 -4.99 -0.27 -14.16
N TYR A 195 -4.92 -1.58 -13.97
CA TYR A 195 -4.22 -2.50 -14.87
C TYR A 195 -5.06 -3.73 -15.19
N MET A 196 -6.02 -4.10 -14.34
CA MET A 196 -6.93 -5.21 -14.63
C MET A 196 -8.01 -4.83 -15.62
N ARG A 197 -8.67 -3.69 -15.41
CA ARG A 197 -9.73 -3.22 -16.33
C ARG A 197 -9.21 -2.98 -17.76
N PRO A 198 -8.08 -2.29 -17.98
CA PRO A 198 -7.49 -2.18 -19.33
C PRO A 198 -7.08 -3.54 -19.92
N ALA A 199 -6.57 -4.46 -19.10
CA ALA A 199 -6.19 -5.80 -19.55
C ALA A 199 -7.39 -6.61 -20.04
N LEU A 200 -8.53 -6.55 -19.36
CA LEU A 200 -9.75 -7.21 -19.81
C LEU A 200 -10.25 -6.63 -21.14
N ALA A 201 -10.22 -5.29 -21.28
CA ALA A 201 -10.61 -4.63 -22.53
C ALA A 201 -9.72 -5.08 -23.71
N SER A 202 -8.40 -5.16 -23.49
CA SER A 202 -7.44 -5.64 -24.48
C SER A 202 -7.61 -7.14 -24.80
N ALA A 203 -7.98 -7.96 -23.81
CA ALA A 203 -8.19 -9.39 -23.98
C ALA A 203 -9.52 -9.74 -24.69
N LYS A 204 -10.54 -8.88 -24.58
CA LYS A 204 -11.90 -9.10 -25.09
C LYS A 204 -11.98 -9.70 -26.52
N PRO A 205 -11.26 -9.21 -27.55
CA PRO A 205 -11.32 -9.77 -28.90
C PRO A 205 -10.77 -11.20 -29.02
N MET A 206 -9.89 -11.63 -28.11
CA MET A 206 -9.33 -12.98 -28.12
C MET A 206 -10.20 -14.01 -27.40
N LEU A 207 -11.05 -13.58 -26.46
CA LEU A 207 -11.85 -14.50 -25.63
C LEU A 207 -12.71 -15.48 -26.45
N PRO A 208 -13.40 -15.08 -27.53
CA PRO A 208 -14.19 -16.00 -28.35
C PRO A 208 -13.37 -17.16 -28.94
N LYS A 209 -12.09 -16.93 -29.27
CA LYS A 209 -11.21 -17.98 -29.82
C LYS A 209 -11.00 -19.12 -28.84
N PHE A 210 -10.93 -18.82 -27.54
CA PHE A 210 -10.80 -19.85 -26.51
C PHE A 210 -12.10 -20.65 -26.34
N TRP A 211 -13.26 -20.00 -26.45
CA TRP A 211 -14.57 -20.65 -26.31
C TRP A 211 -15.03 -21.42 -27.53
N ALA A 212 -14.55 -21.09 -28.73
CA ALA A 212 -14.84 -21.83 -29.95
C ALA A 212 -14.54 -23.34 -29.84
N THR A 213 -13.54 -23.70 -29.01
CA THR A 213 -13.17 -25.10 -28.76
C THR A 213 -13.91 -25.75 -27.58
N SER A 214 -14.65 -24.96 -26.80
CA SER A 214 -15.40 -25.42 -25.61
C SER A 214 -16.86 -25.72 -25.89
N VAL A 215 -17.47 -25.10 -26.90
CA VAL A 215 -18.84 -25.42 -27.28
C VAL A 215 -18.77 -26.71 -28.08
N ALA A 216 -19.02 -27.85 -27.41
CA ALA A 216 -19.47 -29.02 -28.15
C ALA A 216 -20.75 -28.61 -28.88
N ALA A 217 -20.84 -28.86 -30.19
CA ALA A 217 -22.12 -28.80 -30.89
C ALA A 217 -23.15 -29.55 -30.02
N PRO A 218 -24.36 -29.00 -29.79
CA PRO A 218 -25.38 -29.75 -29.07
C PRO A 218 -25.51 -31.10 -29.75
N ALA A 219 -25.39 -32.18 -28.99
CA ALA A 219 -25.70 -33.51 -29.49
C ALA A 219 -27.11 -33.41 -30.10
N ALA A 220 -27.21 -33.65 -31.41
CA ALA A 220 -28.49 -33.71 -32.08
C ALA A 220 -29.36 -34.71 -31.31
N ALA A 221 -30.46 -34.20 -30.74
CA ALA A 221 -31.52 -35.01 -30.17
C ALA A 221 -32.41 -35.54 -31.30
#